data_AF-A0A6M7WTM8-F1
#
_entry.id   AF-A0A6M7WTM8-F1
#
_cell.length_a   1.000
_cell.length_b   1.000
_cell.length_c   1.000
_cell.angle_alpha   90.00
_cell.angle_beta   90.00
_cell.angle_gamma   90.00
#
_symmetry.space_group_name_H-M   'P 1'
#
loop_
_entity.id
_entity.type
_entity.pdbx_description
1 polymer ?
#
loop_
_entity_poly.entity_id
_entity_poly.type
_entity_poly.pdbx_seq_one_letter_code
_entity_poly.pdbx_strand_id
1 'polypeptide(L)'
;MVQRPIMSELLLSSIFTAFTMVRLLRGPWLRNPQYLATGILGAIVAVLVLHGVWPAYDDDFIIGGVTGIFGSWAGMAVFDAILGMA
;
A
#
# COMPACT_ATOMS: atom_id res chain seq x y z
N MET A 1 14.43 -17.44 19.63
CA MET A 1 13.22 -16.60 19.67
C MET A 1 13.22 -15.83 18.37
N VAL A 2 12.41 -16.25 17.39
CA VAL A 2 12.27 -15.53 16.12
C VAL A 2 11.57 -14.21 16.46
N GLN A 3 12.27 -13.10 16.25
CA GLN A 3 11.73 -11.77 16.49
C GLN A 3 10.67 -11.53 15.40
N ARG A 4 9.39 -11.63 15.78
CA ARG A 4 8.28 -11.31 14.89
C ARG A 4 8.47 -9.86 14.42
N PRO A 5 8.45 -9.57 13.10
CA PRO A 5 8.47 -8.20 12.65
C PRO A 5 7.28 -7.47 13.26
N ILE A 6 7.55 -6.24 13.68
CA ILE A 6 6.58 -5.41 14.38
C ILE A 6 5.66 -4.80 13.32
N MET A 7 4.36 -4.60 13.59
CA MET A 7 3.38 -4.01 12.66
C MET A 7 3.88 -2.73 11.93
N SER A 8 4.77 -1.96 12.58
CA SER A 8 5.45 -0.82 11.98
C SER A 8 6.28 -1.16 10.74
N GLU A 9 6.95 -2.32 10.70
CA GLU A 9 7.79 -2.76 9.59
C GLU A 9 6.95 -3.14 8.37
N LEU A 10 5.80 -3.79 8.59
CA LEU A 10 4.83 -4.10 7.52
C LEU A 10 4.27 -2.82 6.89
N LEU A 11 3.88 -1.85 7.72
CA LEU A 11 3.37 -0.55 7.27
C LEU A 11 4.46 0.25 6.55
N LEU A 12 5.69 0.28 7.07
CA LEU A 12 6.81 0.94 6.38
C LEU A 12 7.09 0.30 5.02
N SER A 13 7.13 -1.03 4.96
CA SER A 13 7.29 -1.78 3.72
C SER A 13 6.20 -1.45 2.71
N SER A 14 4.94 -1.47 3.15
CA SER A 14 3.79 -1.22 2.27
C SER A 14 3.77 0.22 1.75
N ILE A 15 4.10 1.20 2.60
CA ILE A 15 4.18 2.62 2.24
C ILE A 15 5.31 2.83 1.23
N PHE A 16 6.54 2.36 1.50
CA PHE A 16 7.64 2.50 0.53
C PHE A 16 7.31 1.87 -0.81
N THR A 17 6.62 0.73 -0.78
CA THR A 17 6.18 0.06 -1.99
C THR A 17 5.12 0.87 -2.73
N ALA A 18 4.19 1.52 -2.02
CA ALA A 18 3.21 2.43 -2.60
C ALA A 18 3.87 3.62 -3.31
N PHE A 19 4.92 4.21 -2.72
CA PHE A 19 5.69 5.28 -3.37
C PHE A 19 6.26 4.82 -4.71
N THR A 20 6.89 3.65 -4.74
CA THR A 20 7.41 3.05 -5.97
C THR A 20 6.30 2.79 -6.97
N MET A 21 5.17 2.23 -6.54
CA MET A 21 4.05 1.90 -7.42
C MET A 21 3.45 3.14 -8.08
N VAL A 22 3.25 4.21 -7.31
CA VAL A 22 2.75 5.49 -7.84
C VAL A 22 3.75 6.08 -8.83
N ARG A 23 5.06 5.98 -8.55
CA ARG A 23 6.11 6.47 -9.44
C ARG A 23 6.12 5.76 -10.78
N LEU A 24 5.82 4.46 -10.77
CA LEU A 24 5.77 3.60 -11.95
C LEU A 24 4.50 3.85 -12.79
N LEU A 25 3.33 3.94 -12.15
CA LEU A 25 2.04 4.04 -12.85
C LEU A 25 1.64 5.48 -13.22
N ARG A 26 1.94 6.45 -12.36
CA ARG A 26 1.43 7.83 -12.45
C ARG A 26 2.53 8.88 -12.64
N GLY A 27 3.80 8.49 -12.62
CA GLY A 27 4.94 9.37 -12.88
C GLY A 27 5.40 10.17 -11.64
N PRO A 28 5.99 11.37 -11.81
CA PRO A 28 6.58 12.12 -10.71
C PRO A 28 5.58 12.48 -9.61
N TRP A 29 5.92 12.19 -8.35
CA TRP A 29 5.04 12.40 -7.20
C TRP A 29 4.59 13.85 -7.02
N LEU A 30 5.49 14.81 -7.18
CA LEU A 30 5.18 16.24 -7.03
C LEU A 30 4.22 16.76 -8.10
N ARG A 31 4.13 16.06 -9.24
CA ARG A 31 3.21 16.42 -10.32
C ARG A 31 1.82 15.83 -10.11
N ASN A 32 1.75 14.71 -9.40
CA ASN A 32 0.53 13.92 -9.16
C ASN A 32 0.40 13.54 -7.66
N PRO A 33 0.38 14.51 -6.73
CA PRO A 33 0.40 14.23 -5.29
C PRO A 33 -0.85 13.49 -4.80
N GLN A 34 -2.00 13.70 -5.45
CA GLN A 34 -3.26 13.02 -5.13
C GLN A 34 -3.18 11.50 -5.33
N TYR A 35 -2.46 11.05 -6.37
CA TYR A 35 -2.25 9.62 -6.62
C TYR A 35 -1.30 9.00 -5.59
N LEU A 36 -0.33 9.78 -5.12
CA LEU A 36 0.54 9.34 -4.03
C LEU A 36 -0.25 9.17 -2.73
N ALA A 37 -1.06 10.17 -2.37
CA ALA A 37 -1.88 10.11 -1.16
C ALA A 37 -2.85 8.91 -1.17
N THR A 38 -3.55 8.69 -2.29
CA THR A 38 -4.50 7.59 -2.43
C THR A 38 -3.82 6.23 -2.51
N GLY A 39 -2.64 6.14 -3.13
CA GLY A 39 -1.82 4.93 -3.12
C GLY A 39 -1.32 4.56 -1.72
N ILE A 40 -0.87 5.54 -0.93
CA ILE A 40 -0.47 5.32 0.48
C ILE A 40 -1.67 4.88 1.32
N LEU A 41 -2.81 5.58 1.19
CA LEU A 41 -4.03 5.20 1.92
C LEU A 41 -4.49 3.78 1.57
N GLY A 42 -4.49 3.44 0.27
CA GLY A 42 -4.82 2.10 -0.18
C GLY A 42 -3.89 1.02 0.36
N ALA A 43 -2.57 1.29 0.41
CA ALA A 43 -1.59 0.38 0.98
C ALA A 43 -1.78 0.17 2.50
N ILE A 44 -2.04 1.24 3.25
CA ILE A 44 -2.31 1.16 4.70
C ILE A 44 -3.59 0.37 4.95
N VAL A 45 -4.69 0.69 4.25
CA VAL A 45 -5.96 -0.02 4.38
C VAL A 45 -5.80 -1.50 4.04
N ALA A 46 -5.07 -1.84 2.98
CA ALA A 46 -4.81 -3.23 2.61
C ALA A 46 -4.05 -3.99 3.71
N VAL A 47 -3.03 -3.39 4.33
CA VAL A 47 -2.31 -4.00 5.46
C VAL A 47 -3.22 -4.16 6.68
N LEU A 48 -4.07 -3.17 7.01
CA LEU A 48 -5.02 -3.28 8.11
C LEU A 48 -6.07 -4.37 7.86
N VAL A 49 -6.55 -4.51 6.62
CA VAL A 49 -7.47 -5.58 6.23
C VAL A 49 -6.78 -6.94 6.32
N LEU A 50 -5.53 -7.05 5.87
CA LEU A 50 -4.76 -8.28 5.99
C LEU A 50 -4.61 -8.69 7.47
N HIS A 51 -4.23 -7.75 8.34
CA HIS A 51 -4.13 -7.97 9.78
C HIS A 51 -5.47 -8.43 10.39
N GLY A 52 -6.58 -7.81 9.99
CA GLY A 52 -7.91 -8.14 10.50
C GLY A 52 -8.47 -9.48 10.01
N VAL A 53 -8.15 -9.88 8.77
CA VAL A 53 -8.69 -11.09 8.15
C VAL A 53 -7.76 -12.29 8.38
N TRP A 54 -6.45 -12.08 8.32
CA TRP A 54 -5.46 -13.15 8.39
C TRP A 54 -4.19 -12.73 9.15
N PRO A 55 -4.28 -12.54 10.47
CA PRO A 55 -3.16 -12.06 11.30
C PRO A 55 -1.96 -13.01 11.34
N ALA A 56 -2.12 -14.26 10.90
CA ALA A 56 -1.01 -15.22 10.78
C ALA A 56 -0.05 -14.89 9.62
N TYR A 57 -0.42 -13.99 8.70
CA TYR A 57 0.43 -13.52 7.60
C TYR A 57 1.18 -12.22 7.92
N ASP A 58 1.10 -11.73 9.15
CA ASP A 58 1.81 -10.50 9.58
C ASP A 58 3.30 -10.71 9.90
N ASP A 59 3.85 -11.87 9.55
CA ASP A 59 5.15 -12.28 10.02
C ASP A 59 6.30 -11.90 9.06
N ASP A 60 6.05 -11.24 7.92
CA ASP A 60 7.10 -10.91 6.94
C ASP A 60 6.99 -9.53 6.26
N PHE A 61 8.12 -8.81 6.22
CA PHE A 61 8.32 -7.56 5.45
C PHE A 61 7.91 -7.69 3.97
N ILE A 62 8.10 -8.88 3.38
CA ILE A 62 7.73 -9.18 1.99
C ILE A 62 6.22 -9.13 1.81
N ILE A 63 5.45 -9.67 2.77
CA ILE A 63 4.00 -9.67 2.73
C ILE A 63 3.47 -8.23 2.82
N GLY A 64 4.08 -7.39 3.67
CA GLY A 64 3.80 -5.96 3.71
C GLY A 64 4.03 -5.25 2.36
N GLY A 65 5.12 -5.60 1.67
CA GLY A 65 5.44 -5.05 0.35
C GLY A 65 4.42 -5.45 -0.72
N VAL A 66 4.14 -6.75 -0.85
CA VAL A 66 3.15 -7.28 -1.81
C VAL A 66 1.77 -6.68 -1.55
N THR A 67 1.35 -6.62 -0.29
CA THR A 67 0.09 -6.00 0.11
C THR A 67 0.07 -4.51 -0.21
N GLY A 68 1.20 -3.82 -0.06
CA GLY A 68 1.38 -2.43 -0.49
C GLY A 68 1.24 -2.23 -1.99
N ILE A 69 1.72 -3.15 -2.84
CA ILE A 69 1.53 -3.09 -4.30
C ILE A 69 0.03 -3.12 -4.63
N PHE A 70 -0.67 -4.15 -4.18
CA PHE A 70 -2.09 -4.32 -4.51
C PHE A 70 -2.96 -3.25 -3.84
N GLY A 71 -2.68 -2.90 -2.60
CA GLY A 71 -3.38 -1.85 -1.87
C GLY A 71 -3.22 -0.48 -2.53
N SER A 72 -2.00 -0.11 -2.92
CA SER A 72 -1.77 1.17 -3.59
C SER A 72 -2.40 1.24 -4.98
N TRP A 73 -2.33 0.15 -5.75
CA TRP A 73 -3.03 0.06 -7.03
C TRP A 73 -4.55 0.19 -6.86
N ALA A 74 -5.14 -0.56 -5.92
CA ALA A 74 -6.57 -0.50 -5.63
C ALA A 74 -7.00 0.89 -5.14
N GLY A 75 -6.21 1.52 -4.28
CA GLY A 75 -6.46 2.89 -3.80
C GLY A 75 -6.51 3.91 -4.93
N MET A 76 -5.57 3.83 -5.88
CA MET A 76 -5.59 4.67 -7.08
C MET A 76 -6.77 4.33 -8.01
N ALA A 77 -7.08 3.06 -8.22
CA ALA A 77 -8.18 2.63 -9.08
C ALA A 77 -9.54 3.09 -8.54
N VAL A 78 -9.76 2.99 -7.22
CA VAL A 78 -10.96 3.52 -6.57
C VAL A 78 -11.05 5.04 -6.70
N PHE A 79 -9.92 5.74 -6.54
CA PHE A 79 -9.86 7.19 -6.74
C PHE A 79 -10.27 7.59 -8.16
N ASP A 80 -9.76 6.89 -9.19
CA ASP A 80 -10.13 7.14 -10.58
C ASP A 80 -11.60 6.85 -10.86
N ALA A 81 -12.13 5.76 -10.30
CA ALA A 81 -13.55 5.41 -10.42
C ALA A 81 -14.46 6.47 -9.80
N ILE A 82 -14.11 7.01 -8.63
CA ILE A 82 -14.87 8.08 -7.97
C ILE A 82 -14.89 9.36 -8.81
N LEU A 83 -13.77 9.66 -9.49
CA LEU A 83 -13.66 10.84 -10.35
C LEU A 83 -14.18 10.64 -11.78
N GLY A 84 -14.63 9.43 -12.12
CA GLY A 84 -15.10 9.10 -13.47
C GLY A 84 -13.99 9.11 -14.53
N MET A 85 -12.74 8.85 -14.12
CA MET A 85 -11.56 8.81 -15.00
C MET A 85 -11.18 7.37 -15.42
N ALA A 86 -11.90 6.37 -14.91
CA ALA A 86 -11.68 4.94 -15.16
C ALA A 86 -12.40 4.45 -16.43
#